data_AF-A0A6P0SXM4-F1
#
_entry.id   AF-A0A6P0SXM4-F1
#
_cell.length_a   1.000
_cell.length_b   1.000
_cell.length_c   1.000
_cell.angle_alpha   90.00
_cell.angle_beta   90.00
_cell.angle_gamma   90.00
#
_symmetry.space_group_name_H-M   'P 1'
#
loop_
_entity.id
_entity.type
_entity.pdbx_description
1 polymer ?
#
loop_
_entity_poly.entity_id
_entity_poly.type
_entity_poly.pdbx_seq_one_letter_code
_entity_poly.pdbx_strand_id
1 'polypeptide(L)' 'GELDWFRLREGKYIKLEPNEQGIICSDYFPGLWLAQDALLTGDLAQVLAILQEGLTSP' A
#
# COMPACT_ATOMS: atom_id res chain seq x y z
N GLY A 1 -2.19 14.94 3.98
CA GLY A 1 -1.84 14.08 5.13
C GLY A 1 -0.66 13.23 4.74
N GLU A 2 -0.12 12.43 5.64
CA GLU A 2 0.90 11.42 5.32
C GLU A 2 0.37 10.06 5.76
N LEU A 3 0.71 9.01 5.00
CA LEU A 3 0.37 7.63 5.34
C LEU A 3 1.64 6.94 5.83
N ASP A 4 1.70 6.67 7.12
CA ASP A 4 2.77 5.89 7.73
C ASP A 4 2.37 4.41 7.79
N TRP A 5 2.94 3.61 6.89
CA TRP A 5 2.75 2.16 6.87
C TRP A 5 4.04 1.46 7.31
N PHE A 6 3.92 0.45 8.17
CA PHE A 6 5.07 -0.30 8.67
C PHE A 6 4.88 -1.81 8.50
N ARG A 7 5.95 -2.50 8.12
CA ARG A 7 6.07 -3.95 8.27
C ARG A 7 6.80 -4.29 9.56
N LEU A 8 6.40 -5.35 10.23
CA LEU A 8 7.16 -5.90 11.35
C LEU A 8 8.19 -6.90 10.82
N ARG A 9 9.48 -6.67 11.03
CA ARG A 9 10.54 -7.62 10.68
C ARG A 9 11.51 -7.75 11.84
N GLU A 10 11.71 -8.96 12.33
CA GLU A 10 12.65 -9.27 13.43
C GLU A 10 12.42 -8.38 14.67
N GLY A 11 11.15 -8.13 15.01
CA GLY A 11 10.77 -7.29 16.17
C GLY A 11 10.94 -5.78 15.95
N LYS A 12 11.25 -5.33 14.74
CA LYS A 12 11.36 -3.91 14.37
C LYS A 12 10.28 -3.52 13.38
N TYR A 13 9.69 -2.35 13.59
CA TYR A 13 8.82 -1.71 12.60
C TYR A 13 9.70 -1.02 11.55
N ILE A 14 9.58 -1.46 10.30
CA ILE A 14 10.27 -0.89 9.16
C ILE A 14 9.21 -0.17 8.31
N LYS A 15 9.39 1.13 8.07
CA LYS A 15 8.48 1.90 7.21
C LYS A 15 8.52 1.33 5.80
N LEU A 16 7.35 1.13 5.20
CA LEU A 16 7.21 0.80 3.80
C LEU A 16 7.09 2.10 3.02
N GLU A 17 8.06 2.32 2.15
CA GLU A 17 8.03 3.44 1.22
C GLU A 17 7.17 3.06 0.00
N PRO A 18 6.39 4.00 -0.54
CA PRO A 18 5.67 3.77 -1.79
C PRO A 18 6.65 3.54 -2.94
N ASN A 19 6.20 2.79 -3.94
CA ASN A 19 6.93 2.64 -5.20
C ASN A 19 6.88 3.92 -6.05
N GLU A 20 7.49 3.88 -7.24
CA GLU A 20 7.51 5.02 -8.18
C GLU A 20 6.11 5.52 -8.61
N GLN A 21 5.08 4.70 -8.43
CA GLN A 21 3.69 5.03 -8.73
C GLN A 21 2.92 5.54 -7.50
N GLY A 22 3.58 5.74 -6.35
CA GLY A 22 2.91 6.16 -5.11
C GLY A 22 2.13 5.05 -4.42
N ILE A 23 2.42 3.78 -4.74
CA ILE A 23 1.70 2.61 -4.22
C ILE A 23 2.56 1.90 -3.17
N ILE A 24 2.00 1.68 -1.99
CA ILE A 24 2.59 0.86 -0.93
C ILE A 24 2.10 -0.57 -1.09
N CYS A 25 3.02 -1.52 -1.26
CA CYS A 25 2.71 -2.94 -1.37
C CYS A 25 3.00 -3.65 -0.04
N SER A 26 2.03 -4.41 0.47
CA SER A 26 2.20 -5.17 1.71
C SER A 26 3.02 -6.45 1.47
N ASP A 27 4.02 -6.69 2.31
CA ASP A 27 4.79 -7.94 2.30
C ASP A 27 4.05 -9.11 2.98
N TYR A 28 3.12 -8.80 3.90
CA TYR A 28 2.43 -9.81 4.71
C TYR A 28 1.07 -10.20 4.15
N PHE A 29 0.45 -9.30 3.39
CA PHE A 29 -0.83 -9.52 2.74
C PHE A 29 -0.59 -9.44 1.22
N PRO A 30 -0.31 -10.58 0.58
CA PRO A 30 -0.08 -10.62 -0.86
C PRO A 30 -1.23 -9.96 -1.61
N GLY A 31 -0.90 -9.02 -2.48
CA GLY A 31 -1.86 -8.25 -3.27
C GLY A 31 -2.55 -7.09 -2.54
N LEU A 32 -2.30 -6.86 -1.25
CA LEU A 32 -2.74 -5.65 -0.57
C LEU A 32 -1.85 -4.47 -0.98
N TRP A 33 -2.28 -3.77 -2.01
CA TRP A 33 -1.61 -2.59 -2.55
C TRP A 33 -2.47 -1.35 -2.29
N LEU A 34 -1.83 -0.26 -1.89
CA LEU A 34 -2.50 0.96 -1.45
C LEU A 34 -1.88 2.18 -2.12
N ALA A 35 -2.68 2.90 -2.91
CA ALA A 35 -2.29 4.21 -3.44
C ALA A 35 -2.34 5.25 -2.32
N GLN A 36 -1.18 5.80 -1.98
CA GLN A 36 -1.01 6.76 -0.89
C GLN A 36 -1.88 8.01 -1.11
N ASP A 37 -1.76 8.63 -2.29
CA ASP A 37 -2.50 9.85 -2.60
C ASP A 37 -4.01 9.64 -2.57
N ALA A 38 -4.49 8.52 -3.13
CA ALA A 38 -5.91 8.18 -3.14
C ALA A 38 -6.47 7.96 -1.73
N LEU A 39 -5.72 7.33 -0.84
CA LEU A 39 -6.10 7.21 0.57
C LEU A 39 -6.16 8.57 1.26
N LEU A 40 -5.20 9.45 0.98
CA LEU A 40 -5.12 10.78 1.58
C LEU A 40 -6.22 11.73 1.08
N THR A 41 -6.67 11.57 -0.15
CA THR A 41 -7.75 12.36 -0.74
C THR A 41 -9.14 11.76 -0.50
N GLY A 42 -9.21 10.52 0.01
CA GLY A 42 -10.46 9.79 0.24
C GLY A 42 -11.05 9.16 -1.03
N ASP A 43 -10.27 9.03 -2.09
CA ASP A 43 -10.66 8.35 -3.32
C ASP A 43 -10.58 6.82 -3.15
N LEU A 44 -11.63 6.27 -2.54
CA LEU A 44 -11.73 4.83 -2.33
C LEU A 44 -11.88 4.04 -3.65
N ALA A 45 -12.36 4.67 -4.73
CA ALA A 45 -12.50 3.99 -6.02
C ALA A 45 -11.12 3.65 -6.59
N GLN A 46 -10.19 4.62 -6.55
CA GLN A 46 -8.81 4.41 -6.97
C GLN A 46 -8.08 3.42 -6.05
N VAL A 47 -8.31 3.49 -4.73
CA VAL A 47 -7.73 2.52 -3.78
C VAL A 47 -8.16 1.09 -4.11
N LEU A 48 -9.44 0.87 -4.38
CA LEU A 48 -9.97 -0.45 -4.73
C LEU A 48 -9.47 -0.95 -6.10
N ALA A 49 -9.28 -0.05 -7.07
CA ALA A 49 -8.69 -0.41 -8.37
C ALA A 49 -7.26 -0.95 -8.21
N ILE A 50 -6.41 -0.23 -7.46
CA ILE A 50 -5.03 -0.64 -7.18
C ILE A 50 -4.98 -1.93 -6.35
N LEU A 51 -5.87 -2.08 -5.38
CA LEU A 51 -6.01 -3.33 -4.63
C LEU A 51 -6.33 -4.50 -5.57
N GLN A 52 -7.25 -4.29 -6.52
CA GLN A 52 -7.62 -5.33 -7.47
C GLN A 52 -6.44 -5.74 -8.37
N GLU A 53 -5.62 -4.78 -8.81
CA GLU A 53 -4.38 -5.03 -9.55
C GLU A 53 -3.42 -5.89 -8.73
N GLY A 54 -3.19 -5.53 -7.47
CA GLY A 54 -2.31 -6.27 -6.56
C GLY A 54 -2.79 -7.70 -6.34
N LEU A 55 -4.09 -7.91 -6.14
CA LEU A 55 -4.68 -9.24 -5.98
C LEU A 55 -4.60 -10.10 -7.24
N THR A 56 -4.50 -9.49 -8.43
CA THR A 56 -4.32 -10.19 -9.71
C THR A 56 -2.86 -10.37 -10.11
N SER A 57 -1.92 -9.78 -9.36
CA SER A 57 -0.49 -9.95 -9.60
C SER A 57 -0.06 -11.38 -9.24
N PRO A 58 0.76 -12.05 -10.07
CA PRO A 58 1.16 -13.45 -9.91
C PRO A 58 2.03 -13.73 -8.67
#